data_AF-A0A6M0CWW6-F1
#
_entry.id   AF-A0A6M0CWW6-F1
#
_cell.length_a   1.000
_cell.length_b   1.000
_cell.length_c   1.000
_cell.angle_alpha   90.00
_cell.angle_beta   90.00
_cell.angle_gamma   90.00
#
_symmetry.space_group_name_H-M   'P 1'
#
loop_
_entity.id
_entity.type
_entity.pdbx_description
1 polymer ?
#
loop_
_entity_poly.entity_id
_entity_poly.type
_entity_poly.pdbx_seq_one_letter_code
_entity_poly.pdbx_strand_id
1 'polypeptide(L)'
;MNRFYRTVFNARLGQYQVASELACSRGSQPAITSRVGLGCGLALAIACGVGSPLVGAAPMHGQDDSLTIVNGSVLFWDGAQLVGNGAIQGGNGTWDTMSTNWTTVDGTGNRDWNSDFAVFQAAAGDVLVDGTQSITGMQFVTDGYRLLNGMSGALALVNGTNGSTTVRVDPGVTATVNVALTGNGLLSKVDSGTLVLGGSNSYSGGTALSGGTLAVGNNAALGSGALTATGTSTLKNTQSVALMNAIAVNGDLTLDTASNLTLGGLISGTGNLIKAGAQELMVLGNNTFSGTLDITQGMVTSLSANALGNLASVNLGSGTDLNLNGNTTIGTLTGSGTTSIALGSTLSLGGNNLDSVYAGTFGGNGGLRKVGNGVLELSGISSLGGTSQVNAGTLKVSGSLNGGSLTVSNGATLTGSGSLGGVSVSPTAGTWSVPAVPS
;
A
#
# COMPACT_ATOMS: atom_id res chain seq x y z
N MET A 1 -16.99 9.93 32.34
CA MET A 1 -17.88 9.76 31.17
C MET A 1 -17.16 10.36 29.97
N ASN A 2 -16.55 9.52 29.13
CA ASN A 2 -15.99 10.00 27.86
C ASN A 2 -17.16 10.37 26.95
N ARG A 3 -17.25 11.65 26.58
CA ARG A 3 -18.20 12.09 25.57
C ARG A 3 -17.55 11.89 24.22
N PHE A 4 -18.14 11.03 23.40
CA PHE A 4 -17.76 10.89 22.00
C PHE A 4 -18.48 11.99 21.21
N TYR A 5 -17.69 12.75 20.46
CA TYR A 5 -18.18 13.77 19.55
C TYR A 5 -17.88 13.29 18.13
N ARG A 6 -18.86 13.42 17.24
CA ARG A 6 -18.66 13.15 15.82
C ARG A 6 -18.79 14.46 15.05
N THR A 7 -17.78 14.77 14.25
CA THR A 7 -17.80 15.91 13.33
C THR A 7 -18.41 15.45 12.02
N VAL A 8 -19.44 16.13 11.53
CA VAL A 8 -20.12 15.81 10.28
C VAL A 8 -20.04 17.03 9.36
N PHE A 9 -19.58 16.83 8.12
CA PHE A 9 -19.59 17.88 7.11
C PHE A 9 -21.02 18.10 6.59
N ASN A 10 -21.54 19.32 6.78
CA ASN A 10 -22.85 19.69 6.28
C ASN A 10 -22.71 20.28 4.87
N ALA A 11 -22.94 19.46 3.86
CA ALA A 11 -22.84 19.85 2.45
C ALA A 11 -23.78 21.00 2.04
N ARG A 12 -24.84 21.28 2.82
CA ARG A 12 -25.75 22.40 2.56
C ARG A 12 -25.24 23.74 3.09
N LEU A 13 -24.36 23.70 4.09
CA LEU A 13 -23.85 24.89 4.79
C LEU A 13 -22.36 25.12 4.56
N GLY A 14 -21.66 24.20 3.88
CA GLY A 14 -20.21 24.29 3.64
C GLY A 14 -19.37 24.31 4.92
N GLN A 15 -19.89 23.78 6.04
CA GLN A 15 -19.24 23.83 7.35
C GLN A 15 -19.36 22.50 8.10
N TYR A 16 -18.39 22.23 8.97
CA TYR A 16 -18.40 21.10 9.89
C TYR A 16 -19.26 21.39 11.12
N GLN A 17 -20.15 20.46 11.46
CA GLN A 17 -21.00 20.54 12.66
C GLN A 17 -20.63 19.41 13.63
N VAL A 18 -20.59 19.73 14.93
CA VAL A 18 -20.33 18.75 15.99
C VAL A 18 -21.65 18.16 16.45
N ALA A 19 -21.87 16.87 16.21
CA ALA A 19 -22.99 16.13 16.76
C ALA A 19 -22.54 15.41 18.05
N SER A 20 -23.27 15.61 19.14
CA SER A 20 -23.09 14.81 20.36
C SER A 20 -23.94 13.54 20.27
N GLU A 21 -23.34 12.36 20.36
CA GLU A 21 -24.10 11.13 20.62
C GLU A 21 -24.47 11.10 22.12
N LEU A 22 -25.75 11.24 22.44
CA LEU A 22 -26.24 10.80 23.75
C LEU A 22 -26.30 9.26 23.74
N ALA A 23 -25.36 8.61 24.41
CA ALA A 23 -25.44 7.18 24.67
C ALA A 23 -26.71 6.88 25.48
N CYS A 24 -27.67 6.18 24.87
CA CYS A 24 -28.84 5.67 25.57
C CYS A 24 -28.42 4.39 26.34
N SER A 25 -28.07 4.53 27.62
CA SER A 25 -27.83 3.37 28.49
C SER A 25 -29.16 2.67 28.79
N ARG A 26 -29.25 1.37 28.51
CA ARG A 26 -30.36 0.53 28.97
C ARG A 26 -30.40 0.54 30.52
N GLY A 27 -31.45 1.13 31.09
CA GLY A 27 -31.78 0.99 32.51
C GLY A 27 -32.24 2.29 33.15
N SER A 28 -33.53 2.31 33.52
CA SER A 28 -34.22 3.29 34.39
C SER A 28 -34.22 4.77 33.97
N GLN A 29 -35.43 5.28 33.73
CA GLN A 29 -35.77 6.71 33.70
C GLN A 29 -35.21 7.41 34.95
N PRO A 30 -34.67 8.64 34.79
CA PRO A 30 -35.50 9.77 35.18
C PRO A 30 -35.52 10.89 34.13
N ALA A 31 -36.63 11.62 34.11
CA ALA A 31 -36.79 12.84 33.32
C ALA A 31 -35.72 13.87 33.70
N ILE A 32 -34.90 14.28 32.72
CA ILE A 32 -34.04 15.46 32.83
C ILE A 32 -34.49 16.45 31.76
N THR A 33 -35.19 17.50 32.19
CA THR A 33 -35.54 18.67 31.39
C THR A 33 -34.28 19.49 31.16
N SER A 34 -33.71 19.49 29.96
CA SER A 34 -32.70 20.51 29.59
C SER A 34 -33.42 21.76 29.08
N ARG A 35 -33.31 22.86 29.83
CA ARG A 35 -33.63 24.19 29.34
C ARG A 35 -32.47 24.66 28.47
N VAL A 36 -32.69 24.75 27.16
CA VAL A 36 -31.88 25.60 26.27
C VAL A 36 -32.78 26.74 25.81
N GLY A 37 -32.35 27.96 26.10
CA GLY A 37 -33.06 29.18 25.73
C GLY A 37 -33.07 29.39 24.22
N LEU A 38 -34.28 29.48 23.68
CA LEU A 38 -34.78 30.18 22.50
C LEU A 38 -33.80 30.60 21.37
N GLY A 39 -34.08 30.05 20.19
CA GLY A 39 -33.79 30.65 18.89
C GLY A 39 -33.93 29.65 17.72
N CYS A 40 -35.16 29.37 17.27
CA CYS A 40 -35.60 28.70 16.00
C CYS A 40 -34.71 27.57 15.43
N GLY A 41 -35.11 26.30 15.26
CA GLY A 41 -36.40 25.62 15.27
C GLY A 41 -36.37 24.48 14.24
N LEU A 42 -36.21 23.23 14.66
CA LEU A 42 -36.92 22.03 14.18
C LEU A 42 -36.44 20.81 14.99
N ALA A 43 -37.32 20.23 15.81
CA ALA A 43 -37.09 18.98 16.50
C ALA A 43 -37.46 17.80 15.57
N LEU A 44 -36.51 16.89 15.29
CA LEU A 44 -36.81 15.65 14.59
C LEU A 44 -37.11 14.56 15.64
N ALA A 45 -38.39 14.20 15.78
CA ALA A 45 -38.82 13.04 16.56
C ALA A 45 -38.54 11.76 15.78
N ILE A 46 -37.74 10.84 16.32
CA ILE A 46 -37.58 9.50 15.76
C ILE A 46 -38.52 8.56 16.52
N ALA A 47 -39.56 8.08 15.83
CA ALA A 47 -40.44 7.03 16.32
C ALA A 47 -39.68 5.69 16.35
N CYS A 48 -39.72 4.99 17.48
CA CYS A 48 -39.18 3.64 17.61
C CYS A 48 -40.26 2.62 17.22
N GLY A 49 -40.09 1.96 16.08
CA GLY A 49 -40.93 0.84 15.61
C GLY A 49 -40.07 -0.41 15.41
N VAL A 50 -40.49 -1.50 16.01
CA VAL A 50 -39.80 -2.81 16.06
C VAL A 50 -40.17 -3.69 14.86
N GLY A 51 -39.21 -4.45 14.29
CA GLY A 51 -39.52 -5.57 13.38
C GLY A 51 -38.42 -6.05 12.43
N SER A 52 -37.63 -7.05 12.88
CA SER A 52 -36.96 -8.11 12.10
C SER A 52 -35.55 -7.86 11.47
N PRO A 53 -34.72 -8.93 11.37
CA PRO A 53 -33.27 -8.83 11.45
C PRO A 53 -32.59 -8.97 10.08
N LEU A 54 -31.50 -8.21 9.84
CA LEU A 54 -30.59 -8.48 8.74
C LEU A 54 -29.13 -8.43 9.23
N VAL A 55 -28.54 -9.62 9.19
CA VAL A 55 -27.17 -9.99 8.78
C VAL A 55 -26.02 -9.05 9.19
N GLY A 56 -25.08 -9.62 9.94
CA GLY A 56 -23.95 -8.95 10.58
C GLY A 56 -23.15 -8.00 9.67
N ALA A 57 -23.09 -6.74 10.11
CA ALA A 57 -22.09 -5.79 9.67
C ALA A 57 -20.80 -6.02 10.47
N ALA A 58 -19.70 -6.28 9.76
CA ALA A 58 -18.36 -6.21 10.32
C ALA A 58 -18.04 -4.76 10.77
N PRO A 59 -17.19 -4.55 11.79
CA PRO A 59 -16.89 -3.22 12.29
C PRO A 59 -16.05 -2.45 11.26
N MET A 60 -16.61 -1.36 10.73
CA MET A 60 -15.87 -0.34 10.00
C MET A 60 -14.95 0.39 10.98
N HIS A 61 -13.65 0.18 10.83
CA HIS A 61 -12.61 0.88 11.58
C HIS A 61 -12.71 2.39 11.25
N GLY A 62 -13.04 3.20 12.25
CA GLY A 62 -13.12 4.66 12.08
C GLY A 62 -11.73 5.25 11.91
N GLN A 63 -11.41 5.71 10.71
CA GLN A 63 -10.39 6.73 10.53
C GLN A 63 -11.08 8.10 10.54
N ASP A 64 -10.69 8.92 11.51
CA ASP A 64 -11.02 10.34 11.59
C ASP A 64 -10.47 11.06 10.36
N ASP A 65 -11.37 11.42 9.45
CA ASP A 65 -11.09 12.23 8.27
C ASP A 65 -11.07 13.72 8.67
N SER A 66 -10.10 14.08 9.51
CA SER A 66 -9.85 15.46 9.93
C SER A 66 -9.07 16.19 8.85
N LEU A 67 -9.78 16.81 7.91
CA LEU A 67 -9.23 17.75 6.94
C LEU A 67 -8.71 19.00 7.67
N THR A 68 -7.44 19.04 8.05
CA THR A 68 -6.76 20.27 8.45
C THR A 68 -6.58 21.16 7.22
N ILE A 69 -7.53 22.05 6.93
CA ILE A 69 -7.37 23.11 5.93
C ILE A 69 -6.42 24.16 6.52
N VAL A 70 -5.22 24.25 5.96
CA VAL A 70 -4.22 25.27 6.30
C VAL A 70 -4.39 26.46 5.33
N ASN A 71 -4.95 27.57 5.81
CA ASN A 71 -4.79 28.95 5.28
C ASN A 71 -4.86 29.15 3.74
N GLY A 72 -5.84 28.57 3.05
CA GLY A 72 -6.17 28.86 1.64
C GLY A 72 -7.67 28.70 1.39
N SER A 73 -8.20 29.37 0.36
CA SER A 73 -9.59 29.19 -0.11
C SER A 73 -9.73 27.81 -0.77
N VAL A 74 -10.95 27.26 -0.78
CA VAL A 74 -11.31 26.10 -1.62
C VAL A 74 -12.00 26.61 -2.88
N LEU A 75 -11.54 26.19 -4.05
CA LEU A 75 -12.10 26.57 -5.34
C LEU A 75 -12.51 25.35 -6.16
N PHE A 76 -13.59 25.50 -6.91
CA PHE A 76 -14.20 24.42 -7.70
C PHE A 76 -13.99 24.67 -9.17
N TRP A 77 -13.56 23.63 -9.89
CA TRP A 77 -13.33 23.70 -11.33
C TRP A 77 -14.66 23.87 -12.07
N ASP A 78 -14.74 24.91 -12.89
CA ASP A 78 -15.94 25.30 -13.65
C ASP A 78 -15.78 25.17 -15.17
N GLY A 79 -14.64 24.62 -15.61
CA GLY A 79 -14.38 24.28 -17.00
C GLY A 79 -14.39 25.48 -17.94
N ALA A 80 -15.24 25.42 -18.96
CA ALA A 80 -15.40 26.48 -19.95
C ALA A 80 -16.31 27.62 -19.48
N GLN A 81 -16.97 27.49 -18.31
CA GLN A 81 -17.80 28.56 -17.76
C GLN A 81 -16.92 29.61 -17.08
N LEU A 82 -17.06 30.86 -17.52
CA LEU A 82 -16.26 31.98 -17.02
C LEU A 82 -17.07 32.97 -16.18
N VAL A 83 -18.38 32.74 -16.03
CA VAL A 83 -19.34 33.66 -15.38
C VAL A 83 -20.21 32.90 -14.38
N GLY A 84 -20.34 33.42 -13.16
CA GLY A 84 -21.11 32.78 -12.11
C GLY A 84 -22.59 32.65 -12.49
N ASN A 85 -23.11 31.42 -12.43
CA ASN A 85 -24.50 31.10 -12.77
C ASN A 85 -25.22 30.28 -11.68
N GLY A 86 -24.59 30.11 -10.52
CA GLY A 86 -25.16 29.34 -9.41
C GLY A 86 -25.00 27.82 -9.54
N ALA A 87 -24.15 27.34 -10.46
CA ALA A 87 -23.85 25.94 -10.64
C ALA A 87 -22.36 25.74 -10.95
N ILE A 88 -21.83 24.58 -10.56
CA ILE A 88 -20.47 24.13 -10.91
C ILE A 88 -20.60 23.19 -12.11
N GLN A 89 -20.02 23.54 -13.25
CA GLN A 89 -20.13 22.72 -14.47
C GLN A 89 -19.05 21.65 -14.56
N GLY A 90 -17.82 21.98 -14.17
CA GLY A 90 -16.66 21.12 -14.43
C GLY A 90 -16.37 20.96 -15.93
N GLY A 91 -15.83 19.81 -16.31
CA GLY A 91 -15.61 19.43 -17.70
C GLY A 91 -14.26 19.89 -18.25
N ASN A 92 -14.19 20.06 -19.57
CA ASN A 92 -12.96 20.45 -20.25
C ASN A 92 -12.64 21.94 -20.07
N GLY A 93 -11.36 22.30 -20.07
CA GLY A 93 -10.93 23.70 -20.10
C GLY A 93 -9.43 23.89 -19.87
N THR A 94 -8.97 25.14 -19.96
CA THR A 94 -7.57 25.51 -19.72
C THR A 94 -7.42 26.17 -18.36
N TRP A 95 -6.68 25.54 -17.45
CA TRP A 95 -6.28 26.15 -16.19
C TRP A 95 -5.01 26.98 -16.40
N ASP A 96 -5.19 28.29 -16.43
CA ASP A 96 -4.12 29.29 -16.50
C ASP A 96 -4.33 30.38 -15.42
N THR A 97 -3.49 31.41 -15.40
CA THR A 97 -3.58 32.54 -14.45
C THR A 97 -4.51 33.67 -14.87
N MET A 98 -5.04 33.63 -16.10
CA MET A 98 -5.83 34.71 -16.71
C MET A 98 -7.33 34.38 -16.80
N SER A 99 -7.65 33.11 -16.92
CA SER A 99 -9.00 32.58 -17.08
C SER A 99 -9.74 32.55 -15.75
N THR A 100 -11.02 32.90 -15.76
CA THR A 100 -11.90 32.89 -14.58
C THR A 100 -12.75 31.62 -14.51
N ASN A 101 -12.11 30.46 -14.57
CA ASN A 101 -12.79 29.14 -14.61
C ASN A 101 -12.78 28.40 -13.27
N TRP A 102 -12.45 29.09 -12.19
CA TRP A 102 -12.60 28.61 -10.83
C TRP A 102 -13.75 29.35 -10.16
N THR A 103 -14.56 28.64 -9.38
CA THR A 103 -15.73 29.23 -8.72
C THR A 103 -15.83 28.83 -7.25
N THR A 104 -16.70 29.54 -6.51
CA THR A 104 -17.05 29.21 -5.12
C THR A 104 -17.91 27.95 -5.05
N VAL A 105 -18.10 27.38 -3.85
CA VAL A 105 -18.96 26.20 -3.63
C VAL A 105 -20.37 26.31 -4.21
N ASP A 106 -20.92 27.53 -4.31
CA ASP A 106 -22.26 27.77 -4.83
C ASP A 106 -22.28 28.08 -6.34
N GLY A 107 -21.14 28.09 -7.04
CA GLY A 107 -21.07 28.45 -8.47
C GLY A 107 -21.44 29.91 -8.78
N THR A 108 -21.47 30.78 -7.77
CA THR A 108 -21.98 32.16 -7.90
C THR A 108 -20.92 33.18 -8.29
N GLY A 109 -19.63 32.83 -8.21
CA GLY A 109 -18.54 33.77 -8.45
C GLY A 109 -17.31 33.11 -9.06
N ASN A 110 -17.21 33.22 -10.38
CA ASN A 110 -16.04 32.84 -11.16
C ASN A 110 -14.88 33.81 -10.93
N ARG A 111 -13.66 33.27 -10.84
CA ARG A 111 -12.42 34.01 -10.58
C ARG A 111 -11.21 33.25 -11.10
N ASP A 112 -10.09 33.95 -11.12
CA ASP A 112 -8.76 33.43 -11.43
C ASP A 112 -8.25 32.48 -10.35
N TRP A 113 -7.26 31.67 -10.72
CA TRP A 113 -6.58 30.78 -9.79
C TRP A 113 -5.59 31.54 -8.89
N ASN A 114 -5.66 31.32 -7.57
CA ASN A 114 -4.81 32.01 -6.60
C ASN A 114 -4.07 31.07 -5.63
N SER A 115 -3.53 29.96 -6.14
CA SER A 115 -2.77 28.99 -5.34
C SER A 115 -3.55 28.32 -4.20
N ASP A 116 -4.83 28.08 -4.44
CA ASP A 116 -5.81 27.59 -3.49
C ASP A 116 -5.86 26.05 -3.45
N PHE A 117 -6.85 25.49 -2.74
CA PHE A 117 -7.18 24.07 -2.78
C PHE A 117 -8.20 23.81 -3.89
N ALA A 118 -7.85 22.97 -4.87
CA ALA A 118 -8.68 22.71 -6.05
C ALA A 118 -9.65 21.54 -5.84
N VAL A 119 -10.91 21.70 -6.26
CA VAL A 119 -11.92 20.63 -6.25
C VAL A 119 -12.44 20.37 -7.65
N PHE A 120 -12.34 19.12 -8.09
CA PHE A 120 -12.85 18.63 -9.37
C PHE A 120 -14.10 17.77 -9.13
N GLN A 121 -15.26 18.30 -9.53
CA GLN A 121 -16.57 17.67 -9.38
C GLN A 121 -17.46 17.91 -10.61
N ALA A 122 -18.75 17.60 -10.56
CA ALA A 122 -19.68 17.75 -11.69
C ALA A 122 -19.21 16.97 -12.92
N ALA A 123 -19.29 17.51 -14.14
CA ALA A 123 -18.89 16.77 -15.34
C ALA A 123 -17.36 16.54 -15.35
N ALA A 124 -16.90 15.31 -15.57
CA ALA A 124 -15.46 15.06 -15.73
C ALA A 124 -14.97 15.55 -17.09
N GLY A 125 -13.68 15.88 -17.18
CA GLY A 125 -13.05 16.29 -18.44
C GLY A 125 -11.54 16.43 -18.36
N ASP A 126 -10.97 16.82 -19.49
CA ASP A 126 -9.56 17.15 -19.67
C ASP A 126 -9.31 18.61 -19.27
N VAL A 127 -8.46 18.80 -18.27
CA VAL A 127 -7.99 20.11 -17.78
C VAL A 127 -6.58 20.33 -18.26
N LEU A 128 -6.40 21.24 -19.22
CA LEU A 128 -5.08 21.61 -19.75
C LEU A 128 -4.46 22.64 -18.82
N VAL A 129 -3.36 22.30 -18.16
CA VAL A 129 -2.65 23.23 -17.26
C VAL A 129 -1.64 24.03 -18.08
N ASP A 130 -1.87 25.33 -18.20
CA ASP A 130 -1.02 26.29 -18.91
C ASP A 130 -0.18 27.07 -17.89
N GLY A 131 1.14 27.08 -18.11
CA GLY A 131 2.11 27.62 -17.16
C GLY A 131 2.20 26.83 -15.86
N THR A 132 3.02 27.32 -14.94
CA THR A 132 3.14 26.73 -13.60
C THR A 132 2.08 27.28 -12.67
N GLN A 133 1.21 26.41 -12.15
CA GLN A 133 0.18 26.74 -11.16
C GLN A 133 0.59 26.18 -9.80
N SER A 134 0.63 27.02 -8.77
CA SER A 134 0.88 26.54 -7.40
C SER A 134 -0.38 25.94 -6.81
N ILE A 135 -0.27 24.87 -6.01
CA ILE A 135 -1.41 24.20 -5.37
C ILE A 135 -1.15 23.87 -3.90
N THR A 136 -2.14 24.15 -3.04
CA THR A 136 -2.09 23.72 -1.62
C THR A 136 -2.72 22.34 -1.41
N GLY A 137 -3.58 21.90 -2.34
CA GLY A 137 -4.13 20.56 -2.39
C GLY A 137 -5.15 20.40 -3.51
N MET A 138 -5.62 19.17 -3.68
CA MET A 138 -6.64 18.82 -4.67
C MET A 138 -7.63 17.80 -4.09
N GLN A 139 -8.88 17.85 -4.53
CA GLN A 139 -9.86 16.80 -4.33
C GLN A 139 -10.54 16.44 -5.66
N PHE A 140 -10.70 15.14 -5.90
CA PHE A 140 -11.42 14.60 -7.04
C PHE A 140 -12.65 13.84 -6.55
N VAL A 141 -13.83 14.38 -6.88
CA VAL A 141 -15.15 13.86 -6.52
C VAL A 141 -15.79 13.08 -7.68
N THR A 142 -15.52 13.49 -8.92
CA THR A 142 -16.02 12.81 -10.12
C THR A 142 -14.95 11.93 -10.76
N ASP A 143 -15.32 10.70 -11.11
CA ASP A 143 -14.48 9.78 -11.89
C ASP A 143 -14.15 10.32 -13.29
N GLY A 144 -12.89 10.19 -13.69
CA GLY A 144 -12.46 10.42 -15.07
C GLY A 144 -11.82 11.79 -15.35
N TYR A 145 -11.59 12.63 -14.33
CA TYR A 145 -10.83 13.87 -14.53
C TYR A 145 -9.38 13.60 -14.93
N ARG A 146 -8.88 14.35 -15.91
CA ARG A 146 -7.50 14.25 -16.41
C ARG A 146 -6.85 15.63 -16.47
N LEU A 147 -5.80 15.84 -15.68
CA LEU A 147 -4.98 17.05 -15.72
C LEU A 147 -3.82 16.80 -16.67
N LEU A 148 -3.78 17.54 -17.76
CA LEU A 148 -2.88 17.35 -18.90
C LEU A 148 -1.91 18.54 -19.02
N ASN A 149 -0.76 18.30 -19.67
CA ASN A 149 0.16 19.39 -20.00
C ASN A 149 -0.48 20.31 -21.04
N GLY A 150 -0.64 21.56 -20.69
CA GLY A 150 -0.80 22.66 -21.62
C GLY A 150 0.56 23.30 -21.96
N MET A 151 0.57 24.57 -22.34
CA MET A 151 1.77 25.33 -22.68
C MET A 151 2.67 25.51 -21.44
N SER A 152 3.80 24.79 -21.39
CA SER A 152 4.72 24.79 -20.23
C SER A 152 4.02 24.47 -18.89
N GLY A 153 3.05 23.56 -18.94
CA GLY A 153 2.22 23.17 -17.79
C GLY A 153 3.00 22.51 -16.66
N ALA A 154 2.79 22.99 -15.43
CA ALA A 154 3.25 22.33 -14.22
C ALA A 154 2.33 22.65 -13.04
N LEU A 155 2.20 21.72 -12.09
CA LEU A 155 1.62 21.99 -10.78
C LEU A 155 2.74 22.03 -9.74
N ALA A 156 2.97 23.19 -9.15
CA ALA A 156 3.94 23.36 -8.08
C ALA A 156 3.29 22.98 -6.73
N LEU A 157 3.76 21.89 -6.13
CA LEU A 157 3.40 21.48 -4.78
C LEU A 157 4.01 22.48 -3.81
N VAL A 158 3.19 23.40 -3.30
CA VAL A 158 3.67 24.43 -2.37
C VAL A 158 3.63 23.94 -0.94
N ASN A 159 4.69 24.28 -0.21
CA ASN A 159 4.75 24.10 1.23
C ASN A 159 3.82 25.14 1.89
N GLY A 160 2.58 24.74 2.21
CA GLY A 160 1.84 25.40 3.29
C GLY A 160 2.62 25.28 4.62
N THR A 161 2.02 25.71 5.74
CA THR A 161 2.68 25.71 7.07
C THR A 161 3.22 24.33 7.52
N ASN A 162 2.79 23.23 6.90
CA ASN A 162 3.23 21.85 7.20
C ASN A 162 3.96 21.15 6.04
N GLY A 163 4.24 21.84 4.93
CA GLY A 163 5.00 21.26 3.82
C GLY A 163 4.33 20.12 3.03
N SER A 164 3.01 19.97 3.13
CA SER A 164 2.25 18.89 2.47
C SER A 164 1.13 19.41 1.59
N THR A 165 1.06 18.90 0.36
CA THR A 165 -0.03 19.09 -0.60
C THR A 165 -0.91 17.84 -0.58
N THR A 166 -2.11 17.96 -0.01
CA THR A 166 -3.04 16.82 0.11
C THR A 166 -3.78 16.60 -1.20
N VAL A 167 -3.84 15.36 -1.67
CA VAL A 167 -4.64 14.92 -2.81
C VAL A 167 -5.63 13.87 -2.34
N ARG A 168 -6.91 14.24 -2.36
CA ARG A 168 -8.05 13.38 -2.02
C ARG A 168 -8.66 12.84 -3.30
N VAL A 169 -8.92 11.54 -3.36
CA VAL A 169 -9.65 10.92 -4.47
C VAL A 169 -10.75 10.05 -3.87
N ASP A 170 -11.99 10.47 -4.09
CA ASP A 170 -13.15 9.87 -3.43
C ASP A 170 -13.29 8.36 -3.77
N PRO A 171 -14.00 7.58 -2.93
CA PRO A 171 -14.19 6.16 -3.16
C PRO A 171 -14.76 5.84 -4.56
N GLY A 172 -14.12 4.94 -5.29
CA GLY A 172 -14.53 4.54 -6.64
C GLY A 172 -14.17 5.52 -7.76
N VAL A 173 -13.49 6.64 -7.42
CA VAL A 173 -13.04 7.66 -8.38
C VAL A 173 -11.61 7.37 -8.83
N THR A 174 -11.34 7.61 -10.11
CA THR A 174 -10.01 7.67 -10.71
C THR A 174 -9.73 9.08 -11.22
N ALA A 175 -8.64 9.66 -10.73
CA ALA A 175 -8.11 10.94 -11.17
C ALA A 175 -6.76 10.73 -11.86
N THR A 176 -6.55 11.33 -13.03
CA THR A 176 -5.28 11.24 -13.75
C THR A 176 -4.56 12.57 -13.76
N VAL A 177 -3.31 12.58 -13.33
CA VAL A 177 -2.42 13.74 -13.37
C VAL A 177 -1.22 13.41 -14.25
N ASN A 178 -1.27 13.91 -15.48
CA ASN A 178 -0.22 13.77 -16.48
C ASN A 178 0.59 15.06 -16.68
N VAL A 179 0.11 16.19 -16.16
CA VAL A 179 0.93 17.38 -15.97
C VAL A 179 2.03 17.14 -14.94
N ALA A 180 3.21 17.72 -15.15
CA ALA A 180 4.33 17.58 -14.22
C ALA A 180 4.01 18.19 -12.84
N LEU A 181 4.25 17.42 -11.78
CA LEU A 181 4.27 17.89 -10.40
C LEU A 181 5.69 18.32 -10.02
N THR A 182 5.83 19.51 -9.46
CA THR A 182 7.13 20.15 -9.14
C THR A 182 7.14 20.71 -7.72
N GLY A 183 8.28 21.26 -7.27
CA GLY A 183 8.39 21.93 -5.97
C GLY A 183 8.96 21.05 -4.85
N ASN A 184 8.88 21.53 -3.61
CA ASN A 184 9.47 20.83 -2.46
C ASN A 184 8.42 20.23 -1.50
N GLY A 185 7.13 20.33 -1.85
CA GLY A 185 6.04 19.78 -1.06
C GLY A 185 6.00 18.25 -1.06
N LEU A 186 5.58 17.70 0.08
CA LEU A 186 5.16 16.31 0.21
C LEU A 186 3.79 16.12 -0.45
N LEU A 187 3.68 15.19 -1.39
CA LEU A 187 2.40 14.76 -1.92
C LEU A 187 1.72 13.80 -0.92
N SER A 188 0.60 14.20 -0.32
CA SER A 188 -0.16 13.33 0.60
C SER A 188 -1.40 12.76 -0.10
N LYS A 189 -1.32 11.51 -0.57
CA LYS A 189 -2.46 10.80 -1.16
C LYS A 189 -3.27 10.11 -0.07
N VAL A 190 -4.54 10.52 0.03
CA VAL A 190 -5.52 9.99 0.97
C VAL A 190 -6.76 9.47 0.23
N ASP A 191 -7.72 8.92 0.99
CA ASP A 191 -8.95 8.28 0.52
C ASP A 191 -8.74 7.04 -0.36
N SER A 192 -9.82 6.28 -0.57
CA SER A 192 -9.75 4.96 -1.20
C SER A 192 -9.74 4.97 -2.74
N GLY A 193 -9.91 6.13 -3.38
CA GLY A 193 -9.85 6.26 -4.84
C GLY A 193 -8.45 6.11 -5.43
N THR A 194 -8.37 6.15 -6.76
CA THR A 194 -7.15 5.97 -7.55
C THR A 194 -6.60 7.30 -8.04
N LEU A 195 -5.37 7.63 -7.64
CA LEU A 195 -4.59 8.71 -8.26
C LEU A 195 -3.61 8.10 -9.27
N VAL A 196 -3.71 8.48 -10.53
CA VAL A 196 -2.77 8.12 -11.58
C VAL A 196 -1.76 9.24 -11.77
N LEU A 197 -0.47 8.97 -11.57
CA LEU A 197 0.65 9.85 -11.88
C LEU A 197 1.35 9.34 -13.14
N GLY A 198 0.96 9.86 -14.30
CA GLY A 198 1.56 9.49 -15.59
C GLY A 198 2.68 10.42 -16.05
N GLY A 199 2.80 11.61 -15.47
CA GLY A 199 3.83 12.60 -15.81
C GLY A 199 5.22 12.27 -15.25
N SER A 200 6.24 12.96 -15.79
CA SER A 200 7.58 13.00 -15.19
C SER A 200 7.60 14.10 -14.12
N ASN A 201 7.67 13.71 -12.86
CA ASN A 201 7.57 14.63 -11.74
C ASN A 201 8.95 14.97 -11.16
N SER A 202 9.10 16.18 -10.62
CA SER A 202 10.36 16.69 -10.05
C SER A 202 10.23 17.15 -8.60
N TYR A 203 9.08 16.91 -7.95
CA TYR A 203 8.92 17.28 -6.54
C TYR A 203 9.86 16.48 -5.64
N SER A 204 10.40 17.14 -4.61
CA SER A 204 11.45 16.59 -3.76
C SER A 204 10.98 16.18 -2.36
N GLY A 205 9.79 16.63 -1.93
CA GLY A 205 9.26 16.36 -0.59
C GLY A 205 8.82 14.90 -0.35
N GLY A 206 8.73 14.11 -1.42
CA GLY A 206 8.28 12.71 -1.39
C GLY A 206 6.77 12.53 -1.47
N THR A 207 6.32 11.30 -1.27
CA THR A 207 4.92 10.91 -1.37
C THR A 207 4.51 10.12 -0.12
N ALA A 208 3.52 10.63 0.60
CA ALA A 208 2.84 9.88 1.65
C ALA A 208 1.58 9.22 1.07
N LEU A 209 1.50 7.91 1.16
CA LEU A 209 0.39 7.10 0.68
C LEU A 209 -0.34 6.52 1.90
N SER A 210 -1.45 7.15 2.26
CA SER A 210 -2.22 6.80 3.47
C SER A 210 -3.47 5.95 3.17
N GLY A 211 -3.83 5.81 1.89
CA GLY A 211 -4.93 4.96 1.45
C GLY A 211 -5.13 4.96 -0.07
N GLY A 212 -5.97 4.02 -0.52
CA GLY A 212 -6.40 3.89 -1.91
C GLY A 212 -5.28 3.41 -2.83
N THR A 213 -5.38 3.78 -4.11
CA THR A 213 -4.42 3.36 -5.14
C THR A 213 -3.63 4.55 -5.68
N LEU A 214 -2.31 4.38 -5.75
CA LEU A 214 -1.40 5.24 -6.51
C LEU A 214 -0.92 4.46 -7.73
N ALA A 215 -1.37 4.85 -8.92
CA ALA A 215 -0.94 4.25 -10.17
C ALA A 215 0.17 5.09 -10.80
N VAL A 216 1.34 4.50 -11.07
CA VAL A 216 2.49 5.17 -11.68
C VAL A 216 2.66 4.75 -13.14
N GLY A 217 2.88 5.73 -14.01
CA GLY A 217 3.10 5.52 -15.45
C GLY A 217 4.50 5.91 -15.94
N ASN A 218 5.38 6.39 -15.05
CA ASN A 218 6.69 6.92 -15.42
C ASN A 218 7.75 6.58 -14.37
N ASN A 219 9.02 6.40 -14.77
CA ASN A 219 10.13 6.16 -13.83
C ASN A 219 10.34 7.32 -12.84
N ALA A 220 9.97 8.55 -13.24
CA ALA A 220 10.01 9.76 -12.40
C ALA A 220 8.64 10.12 -11.80
N ALA A 221 7.65 9.23 -11.82
CA ALA A 221 6.29 9.54 -11.35
C ALA A 221 6.23 9.94 -9.86
N LEU A 222 7.19 9.50 -9.04
CA LEU A 222 7.23 9.80 -7.60
C LEU A 222 8.15 10.98 -7.23
N GLY A 223 8.67 11.71 -8.22
CA GLY A 223 9.68 12.74 -7.96
C GLY A 223 10.98 12.13 -7.43
N SER A 224 11.75 12.89 -6.65
CA SER A 224 13.03 12.44 -6.09
C SER A 224 12.97 12.03 -4.61
N GLY A 225 11.87 12.34 -3.92
CA GLY A 225 11.68 12.01 -2.50
C GLY A 225 11.26 10.55 -2.26
N ALA A 226 11.14 10.16 -0.99
CA ALA A 226 10.72 8.81 -0.62
C ALA A 226 9.20 8.59 -0.80
N LEU A 227 8.78 7.35 -1.04
CA LEU A 227 7.40 6.89 -0.87
C LEU A 227 7.24 6.33 0.54
N THR A 228 6.27 6.83 1.31
CA THR A 228 5.93 6.31 2.64
C THR A 228 4.51 5.78 2.63
N ALA A 229 4.34 4.47 2.79
CA ALA A 229 3.03 3.83 2.93
C ALA A 229 2.69 3.68 4.42
N THR A 230 1.70 4.42 4.91
CA THR A 230 1.31 4.46 6.35
C THR A 230 -0.01 3.76 6.64
N GLY A 231 -0.90 3.65 5.66
CA GLY A 231 -2.17 2.92 5.74
C GLY A 231 -2.27 1.83 4.67
N THR A 232 -3.35 1.04 4.68
CA THR A 232 -3.60 0.01 3.67
C THR A 232 -3.76 0.66 2.29
N SER A 233 -2.78 0.43 1.42
CA SER A 233 -2.66 1.13 0.15
C SER A 233 -2.13 0.24 -0.97
N THR A 234 -2.37 0.65 -2.21
CA THR A 234 -1.88 -0.03 -3.41
C THR A 234 -0.98 0.90 -4.22
N LEU A 235 0.22 0.43 -4.56
CA LEU A 235 1.04 0.97 -5.64
C LEU A 235 0.83 0.10 -6.88
N LYS A 236 0.44 0.71 -8.00
CA LYS A 236 0.12 0.02 -9.26
C LYS A 236 0.96 0.59 -10.40
N ASN A 237 1.33 -0.25 -11.35
CA ASN A 237 1.94 0.21 -12.61
C ASN A 237 1.28 -0.49 -13.82
N THR A 238 0.86 0.30 -14.81
CA THR A 238 0.21 -0.20 -16.06
C THR A 238 1.18 -0.35 -17.23
N GLN A 239 2.44 0.03 -17.02
CA GLN A 239 3.55 -0.17 -17.93
C GLN A 239 4.80 -0.50 -17.11
N SER A 240 5.86 -0.98 -17.77
CA SER A 240 7.11 -1.28 -17.07
C SER A 240 7.71 0.01 -16.52
N VAL A 241 8.00 0.03 -15.21
CA VAL A 241 8.59 1.19 -14.52
C VAL A 241 9.71 0.75 -13.59
N ALA A 242 10.72 1.61 -13.47
CA ALA A 242 11.78 1.49 -12.48
C ALA A 242 11.71 2.68 -11.54
N LEU A 243 11.39 2.43 -10.27
CA LEU A 243 11.32 3.44 -9.23
C LEU A 243 12.60 3.39 -8.40
N MET A 244 13.35 4.49 -8.40
CA MET A 244 14.59 4.64 -7.64
C MET A 244 14.38 5.28 -6.27
N ASN A 245 13.14 5.65 -5.96
CA ASN A 245 12.75 6.23 -4.67
C ASN A 245 12.98 5.23 -3.54
N ALA A 246 13.40 5.73 -2.38
CA ALA A 246 13.30 4.96 -1.14
C ALA A 246 11.82 4.71 -0.81
N ILE A 247 11.51 3.56 -0.23
CA ILE A 247 10.16 3.13 0.15
C ILE A 247 10.15 2.74 1.62
N ALA A 248 9.33 3.42 2.41
CA ALA A 248 9.05 3.08 3.80
C ALA A 248 7.68 2.40 3.89
N VAL A 249 7.66 1.11 4.22
CA VAL A 249 6.46 0.28 4.36
C VAL A 249 6.10 0.20 5.85
N ASN A 250 5.25 1.13 6.30
CA ASN A 250 4.81 1.23 7.70
C ASN A 250 3.38 0.71 7.92
N GLY A 251 2.57 0.65 6.86
CA GLY A 251 1.29 -0.06 6.80
C GLY A 251 1.32 -1.20 5.78
N ASP A 252 0.14 -1.67 5.36
CA ASP A 252 0.03 -2.68 4.30
C ASP A 252 0.20 -2.00 2.93
N LEU A 253 1.23 -2.40 2.19
CA LEU A 253 1.48 -1.94 0.82
C LEU A 253 1.29 -3.10 -0.16
N THR A 254 0.24 -3.02 -0.96
CA THR A 254 0.05 -3.91 -2.12
C THR A 254 0.79 -3.34 -3.32
N LEU A 255 1.63 -4.17 -3.95
CA LEU A 255 2.26 -3.91 -5.24
C LEU A 255 1.45 -4.65 -6.31
N ASP A 256 0.53 -3.95 -6.98
CA ASP A 256 -0.25 -4.48 -8.11
C ASP A 256 0.54 -4.33 -9.42
N THR A 257 1.39 -5.32 -9.69
CA THR A 257 2.26 -5.31 -10.88
C THR A 257 1.52 -5.82 -12.11
N ALA A 258 0.75 -4.94 -12.76
CA ALA A 258 0.13 -5.23 -14.06
C ALA A 258 1.16 -5.18 -15.22
N SER A 259 2.35 -4.65 -14.96
CA SER A 259 3.56 -4.67 -15.78
C SER A 259 4.78 -4.87 -14.89
N ASN A 260 5.96 -5.13 -15.47
CA ASN A 260 7.17 -5.35 -14.66
C ASN A 260 7.49 -4.11 -13.81
N LEU A 261 7.76 -4.30 -12.53
CA LEU A 261 8.09 -3.24 -11.59
C LEU A 261 9.49 -3.49 -11.04
N THR A 262 10.40 -2.53 -11.21
CA THR A 262 11.70 -2.55 -10.56
C THR A 262 11.72 -1.55 -9.40
N LEU A 263 12.05 -2.02 -8.19
CA LEU A 263 12.30 -1.20 -7.02
C LEU A 263 13.80 -1.14 -6.76
N GLY A 264 14.40 0.00 -7.10
CA GLY A 264 15.85 0.23 -7.00
C GLY A 264 16.31 0.93 -5.73
N GLY A 265 15.43 1.68 -5.06
CA GLY A 265 15.74 2.37 -3.81
C GLY A 265 15.68 1.47 -2.58
N LEU A 266 16.08 2.02 -1.42
CA LEU A 266 15.99 1.37 -0.12
C LEU A 266 14.52 1.11 0.25
N ILE A 267 14.18 -0.16 0.53
CA ILE A 267 12.94 -0.57 1.17
C ILE A 267 13.20 -0.77 2.67
N SER A 268 12.36 -0.15 3.49
CA SER A 268 12.46 -0.13 4.95
C SER A 268 11.07 -0.27 5.59
N GLY A 269 11.02 -0.40 6.91
CA GLY A 269 9.78 -0.48 7.67
C GLY A 269 9.41 -1.90 8.11
N THR A 270 8.30 -2.01 8.83
CA THR A 270 7.85 -3.23 9.51
C THR A 270 6.44 -3.66 9.10
N GLY A 271 5.80 -2.94 8.18
CA GLY A 271 4.47 -3.26 7.66
C GLY A 271 4.44 -4.51 6.76
N ASN A 272 3.34 -4.76 6.09
CA ASN A 272 3.22 -5.91 5.19
C ASN A 272 3.41 -5.49 3.74
N LEU A 273 4.26 -6.20 3.00
CA LEU A 273 4.41 -6.02 1.56
C LEU A 273 3.66 -7.14 0.83
N ILE A 274 2.65 -6.80 0.05
CA ILE A 274 1.82 -7.76 -0.68
C ILE A 274 2.15 -7.64 -2.15
N LYS A 275 2.82 -8.64 -2.72
CA LYS A 275 3.02 -8.74 -4.17
C LYS A 275 1.77 -9.33 -4.82
N ALA A 276 1.11 -8.52 -5.63
CA ALA A 276 -0.03 -8.90 -6.46
C ALA A 276 0.29 -8.64 -7.95
N GLY A 277 -0.64 -8.98 -8.84
CA GLY A 277 -0.45 -8.88 -10.29
C GLY A 277 0.48 -9.95 -10.86
N ALA A 278 0.27 -10.30 -12.12
CA ALA A 278 0.94 -11.44 -12.75
C ALA A 278 2.42 -11.19 -13.07
N GLN A 279 2.84 -9.93 -13.19
CA GLN A 279 4.17 -9.58 -13.69
C GLN A 279 5.26 -9.61 -12.61
N GLU A 280 6.51 -9.49 -13.06
CA GLU A 280 7.68 -9.54 -12.18
C GLU A 280 7.80 -8.27 -11.33
N LEU A 281 8.08 -8.48 -10.04
CA LEU A 281 8.68 -7.49 -9.16
C LEU A 281 10.18 -7.78 -9.04
N MET A 282 11.02 -6.87 -9.50
CA MET A 282 12.47 -6.93 -9.31
C MET A 282 12.90 -6.00 -8.18
N VAL A 283 13.64 -6.53 -7.21
CA VAL A 283 14.15 -5.77 -6.06
C VAL A 283 15.67 -5.77 -6.05
N LEU A 284 16.27 -4.57 -6.06
CA LEU A 284 17.71 -4.38 -6.24
C LEU A 284 18.42 -3.77 -5.04
N GLY A 285 17.73 -2.87 -4.30
CA GLY A 285 18.30 -2.11 -3.19
C GLY A 285 18.76 -2.97 -2.01
N ASN A 286 19.76 -2.52 -1.26
CA ASN A 286 20.14 -3.15 0.01
C ASN A 286 19.12 -2.77 1.08
N ASN A 287 18.19 -3.69 1.38
CA ASN A 287 16.99 -3.37 2.12
C ASN A 287 17.10 -3.63 3.62
N THR A 288 16.38 -2.83 4.40
CA THR A 288 16.27 -2.97 5.87
C THR A 288 14.85 -3.34 6.30
N PHE A 289 13.96 -3.57 5.33
CA PHE A 289 12.60 -4.04 5.56
C PHE A 289 12.60 -5.32 6.41
N SER A 290 11.80 -5.31 7.47
CA SER A 290 11.71 -6.43 8.42
C SER A 290 10.28 -6.89 8.66
N GLY A 291 9.35 -6.47 7.82
CA GLY A 291 7.97 -6.90 7.83
C GLY A 291 7.76 -8.24 7.13
N THR A 292 6.52 -8.49 6.72
CA THR A 292 6.14 -9.69 5.98
C THR A 292 6.14 -9.44 4.48
N LEU A 293 6.36 -10.49 3.69
CA LEU A 293 6.17 -10.48 2.25
C LEU A 293 5.17 -11.57 1.84
N ASP A 294 4.01 -11.17 1.36
CA ASP A 294 2.99 -12.07 0.83
C ASP A 294 2.99 -12.02 -0.69
N ILE A 295 3.41 -13.10 -1.34
CA ILE A 295 3.39 -13.22 -2.81
C ILE A 295 2.11 -13.93 -3.21
N THR A 296 1.13 -13.15 -3.64
CA THR A 296 -0.21 -13.67 -4.00
C THR A 296 -0.32 -14.01 -5.49
N GLN A 297 0.42 -13.30 -6.34
CA GLN A 297 0.46 -13.49 -7.79
C GLN A 297 1.84 -13.14 -8.37
N GLY A 298 2.19 -13.82 -9.47
CA GLY A 298 3.39 -13.54 -10.24
C GLY A 298 4.68 -13.93 -9.52
N MET A 299 5.73 -13.16 -9.78
CA MET A 299 7.10 -13.49 -9.40
C MET A 299 7.79 -12.32 -8.69
N VAL A 300 8.62 -12.63 -7.70
CA VAL A 300 9.58 -11.70 -7.09
C VAL A 300 11.00 -12.18 -7.41
N THR A 301 11.83 -11.29 -7.95
CA THR A 301 13.25 -11.56 -8.21
C THR A 301 14.14 -10.62 -7.40
N SER A 302 15.11 -11.20 -6.71
CA SER A 302 16.15 -10.48 -5.99
C SER A 302 17.53 -10.76 -6.61
N LEU A 303 18.38 -9.75 -6.71
CA LEU A 303 19.69 -9.85 -7.40
C LEU A 303 20.92 -9.78 -6.48
N SER A 304 20.75 -9.43 -5.21
CA SER A 304 21.88 -9.22 -4.30
C SER A 304 21.57 -9.75 -2.90
N ALA A 305 22.61 -9.90 -2.09
CA ALA A 305 22.42 -10.15 -0.67
C ALA A 305 21.65 -8.99 -0.03
N ASN A 306 20.70 -9.31 0.86
CA ASN A 306 19.80 -8.35 1.52
C ASN A 306 18.85 -7.58 0.60
N ALA A 307 18.72 -7.97 -0.67
CA ALA A 307 17.75 -7.37 -1.58
C ALA A 307 16.30 -7.45 -1.09
N LEU A 308 15.97 -8.37 -0.19
CA LEU A 308 14.63 -8.45 0.42
C LEU A 308 14.59 -7.98 1.88
N GLY A 309 15.73 -7.57 2.45
CA GLY A 309 15.85 -7.19 3.86
C GLY A 309 15.90 -8.40 4.81
N ASN A 310 15.43 -8.19 6.04
CA ASN A 310 15.38 -9.20 7.10
C ASN A 310 13.93 -9.58 7.39
N LEU A 311 13.31 -10.27 6.43
CA LEU A 311 11.88 -10.58 6.42
C LEU A 311 11.47 -11.42 7.63
N ALA A 312 10.44 -10.97 8.35
CA ALA A 312 9.85 -11.72 9.46
C ALA A 312 9.20 -13.01 8.97
N SER A 313 8.48 -12.93 7.84
CA SER A 313 7.87 -14.08 7.17
C SER A 313 7.71 -13.84 5.68
N VAL A 314 7.68 -14.92 4.92
CA VAL A 314 7.26 -14.94 3.52
C VAL A 314 6.19 -16.00 3.32
N ASN A 315 5.11 -15.64 2.64
CA ASN A 315 4.09 -16.57 2.19
C ASN A 315 4.02 -16.59 0.66
N LEU A 316 4.11 -17.77 0.05
CA LEU A 316 3.97 -17.94 -1.39
C LEU A 316 2.63 -18.59 -1.74
N GLY A 317 1.77 -17.85 -2.43
CA GLY A 317 0.56 -18.40 -3.05
C GLY A 317 0.88 -19.47 -4.08
N SER A 318 -0.11 -20.32 -4.37
CA SER A 318 0.03 -21.35 -5.41
C SER A 318 0.34 -20.72 -6.77
N GLY A 319 1.34 -21.26 -7.48
CA GLY A 319 1.74 -20.75 -8.80
C GLY A 319 2.51 -19.43 -8.77
N THR A 320 2.99 -19.01 -7.60
CA THR A 320 3.88 -17.86 -7.47
C THR A 320 5.33 -18.29 -7.34
N ASP A 321 6.24 -17.40 -7.74
CA ASP A 321 7.67 -17.67 -7.73
C ASP A 321 8.46 -16.63 -6.91
N LEU A 322 9.42 -17.12 -6.12
CA LEU A 322 10.45 -16.32 -5.46
C LEU A 322 11.83 -16.73 -5.99
N ASN A 323 12.46 -15.86 -6.76
CA ASN A 323 13.79 -16.07 -7.34
C ASN A 323 14.87 -15.34 -6.53
N LEU A 324 15.79 -16.11 -5.97
CA LEU A 324 16.85 -15.62 -5.09
C LEU A 324 18.21 -15.75 -5.78
N ASN A 325 18.71 -14.64 -6.34
CA ASN A 325 20.06 -14.57 -6.92
C ASN A 325 21.11 -14.00 -5.97
N GLY A 326 20.81 -14.01 -4.66
CA GLY A 326 21.74 -13.63 -3.60
C GLY A 326 21.36 -14.31 -2.27
N ASN A 327 22.30 -14.28 -1.32
CA ASN A 327 22.06 -14.81 0.02
C ASN A 327 20.90 -14.07 0.69
N THR A 328 19.94 -14.82 1.21
CA THR A 328 18.70 -14.29 1.77
C THR A 328 18.42 -14.94 3.12
N THR A 329 17.90 -14.16 4.07
CA THR A 329 17.42 -14.67 5.36
C THR A 329 15.95 -14.33 5.50
N ILE A 330 15.15 -15.33 5.89
CA ILE A 330 13.72 -15.20 6.17
C ILE A 330 13.46 -15.86 7.53
N GLY A 331 12.60 -15.25 8.35
CA GLY A 331 12.13 -15.86 9.59
C GLY A 331 11.36 -17.15 9.31
N THR A 332 10.11 -17.05 8.84
CA THR A 332 9.29 -18.20 8.44
C THR A 332 8.96 -18.18 6.94
N LEU A 333 8.92 -19.36 6.32
CA LEU A 333 8.48 -19.52 4.92
C LEU A 333 7.26 -20.45 4.89
N THR A 334 6.17 -20.00 4.28
CA THR A 334 4.92 -20.77 4.16
C THR A 334 4.36 -20.73 2.74
N GLY A 335 3.31 -21.51 2.51
CA GLY A 335 2.59 -21.53 1.24
C GLY A 335 3.04 -22.66 0.32
N SER A 336 2.65 -22.57 -0.96
CA SER A 336 2.74 -23.64 -1.96
C SER A 336 3.36 -23.23 -3.30
N GLY A 337 3.93 -22.02 -3.38
CA GLY A 337 4.65 -21.56 -4.57
C GLY A 337 6.04 -22.21 -4.76
N THR A 338 6.82 -21.64 -5.66
CA THR A 338 8.18 -22.08 -5.96
C THR A 338 9.18 -21.08 -5.39
N THR A 339 10.23 -21.57 -4.73
CA THR A 339 11.38 -20.75 -4.36
C THR A 339 12.61 -21.27 -5.10
N SER A 340 13.14 -20.49 -6.04
CA SER A 340 14.35 -20.83 -6.79
C SER A 340 15.57 -20.16 -6.16
N ILE A 341 16.60 -20.94 -5.85
CA ILE A 341 17.85 -20.44 -5.24
C ILE A 341 18.98 -20.61 -6.26
N ALA A 342 19.57 -19.49 -6.68
CA ALA A 342 20.62 -19.48 -7.68
C ALA A 342 21.91 -20.16 -7.18
N LEU A 343 22.75 -20.61 -8.12
CA LEU A 343 24.07 -21.15 -7.82
C LEU A 343 24.90 -20.12 -7.00
N GLY A 344 25.54 -20.59 -5.94
CA GLY A 344 26.32 -19.73 -5.03
C GLY A 344 25.49 -18.95 -4.02
N SER A 345 24.16 -19.01 -4.07
CA SER A 345 23.26 -18.40 -3.08
C SER A 345 22.81 -19.41 -2.03
N THR A 346 22.55 -18.91 -0.81
CA THR A 346 21.99 -19.67 0.31
C THR A 346 20.74 -18.96 0.84
N LEU A 347 19.64 -19.69 0.97
CA LEU A 347 18.46 -19.26 1.71
C LEU A 347 18.55 -19.73 3.16
N SER A 348 18.52 -18.81 4.11
CA SER A 348 18.51 -19.12 5.55
C SER A 348 17.10 -18.97 6.12
N LEU A 349 16.59 -20.01 6.78
CA LEU A 349 15.22 -20.05 7.32
C LEU A 349 15.21 -20.34 8.83
N GLY A 350 14.28 -19.75 9.56
CA GLY A 350 13.99 -20.08 10.97
C GLY A 350 14.65 -19.16 12.00
N GLY A 351 15.23 -18.03 11.58
CA GLY A 351 15.91 -17.10 12.49
C GLY A 351 15.03 -16.49 13.58
N ASN A 352 13.70 -16.51 13.37
CA ASN A 352 12.69 -16.08 14.34
C ASN A 352 12.29 -17.17 15.36
N ASN A 353 12.88 -18.37 15.27
CA ASN A 353 12.61 -19.52 16.14
C ASN A 353 11.16 -20.04 16.13
N LEU A 354 10.38 -19.69 15.10
CA LEU A 354 9.01 -20.19 14.94
C LEU A 354 8.99 -21.45 14.07
N ASP A 355 7.95 -22.24 14.25
CA ASP A 355 7.64 -23.37 13.38
C ASP A 355 7.01 -22.87 12.08
N SER A 356 7.30 -23.54 10.96
CA SER A 356 6.73 -23.22 9.65
C SER A 356 6.57 -24.47 8.80
N VAL A 357 5.48 -24.54 8.04
CA VAL A 357 5.26 -25.57 7.02
C VAL A 357 5.31 -24.93 5.64
N TYR A 358 6.24 -25.39 4.80
CA TYR A 358 6.32 -25.01 3.40
C TYR A 358 5.91 -26.21 2.54
N ALA A 359 4.74 -26.07 1.91
CA ALA A 359 4.18 -27.05 0.99
C ALA A 359 4.61 -26.81 -0.46
N GLY A 360 5.34 -25.72 -0.71
CA GLY A 360 5.87 -25.36 -2.00
C GLY A 360 7.09 -26.17 -2.41
N THR A 361 7.69 -25.76 -3.51
CA THR A 361 8.89 -26.41 -4.05
C THR A 361 10.10 -25.52 -3.86
N PHE A 362 11.25 -26.11 -3.57
CA PHE A 362 12.55 -25.47 -3.78
C PHE A 362 13.18 -25.95 -5.08
N GLY A 363 13.73 -25.02 -5.85
CA GLY A 363 14.45 -25.29 -7.09
C GLY A 363 15.80 -24.57 -7.15
N GLY A 364 16.56 -24.84 -8.21
CA GLY A 364 17.84 -24.20 -8.48
C GLY A 364 19.05 -24.94 -7.90
N ASN A 365 20.22 -24.30 -8.01
CA ASN A 365 21.51 -24.90 -7.66
C ASN A 365 22.14 -24.30 -6.39
N GLY A 366 21.38 -23.48 -5.66
CA GLY A 366 21.77 -22.93 -4.36
C GLY A 366 21.51 -23.88 -3.20
N GLY A 367 21.80 -23.40 -1.99
CA GLY A 367 21.67 -24.17 -0.75
C GLY A 367 20.55 -23.66 0.16
N LEU A 368 20.01 -24.55 0.98
CA LEU A 368 19.11 -24.23 2.09
C LEU A 368 19.87 -24.30 3.42
N ARG A 369 19.69 -23.33 4.31
CA ARG A 369 20.25 -23.36 5.67
C ARG A 369 19.16 -23.16 6.71
N LYS A 370 18.82 -24.22 7.42
CA LYS A 370 17.91 -24.16 8.57
C LYS A 370 18.66 -23.68 9.80
N VAL A 371 18.18 -22.59 10.40
CA VAL A 371 18.69 -21.97 11.62
C VAL A 371 17.57 -21.82 12.66
N GLY A 372 17.92 -21.37 13.86
CA GLY A 372 16.99 -21.18 14.97
C GLY A 372 16.35 -22.47 15.49
N ASN A 373 15.63 -22.37 16.59
CA ASN A 373 15.16 -23.53 17.36
C ASN A 373 13.87 -24.18 16.82
N GLY A 374 13.10 -23.47 15.99
CA GLY A 374 11.82 -23.96 15.46
C GLY A 374 11.94 -25.15 14.50
N VAL A 375 10.79 -25.70 14.14
CA VAL A 375 10.62 -26.76 13.15
C VAL A 375 10.33 -26.16 11.78
N LEU A 376 11.18 -26.44 10.79
CA LEU A 376 10.83 -26.24 9.38
C LEU A 376 10.34 -27.57 8.82
N GLU A 377 9.06 -27.64 8.48
CA GLU A 377 8.49 -28.77 7.75
C GLU A 377 8.46 -28.50 6.24
N LEU A 378 9.11 -29.37 5.48
CA LEU A 378 9.05 -29.42 4.02
C LEU A 378 8.08 -30.52 3.62
N SER A 379 6.85 -30.15 3.26
CA SER A 379 5.83 -31.10 2.81
C SER A 379 5.72 -31.19 1.29
N GLY A 380 6.30 -30.23 0.56
CA GLY A 380 6.37 -30.24 -0.89
C GLY A 380 7.56 -31.04 -1.45
N ILE A 381 7.71 -31.00 -2.78
CA ILE A 381 8.76 -31.69 -3.53
C ILE A 381 9.86 -30.68 -3.86
N SER A 382 11.04 -30.85 -3.27
CA SER A 382 12.17 -29.95 -3.44
C SER A 382 13.33 -30.62 -4.17
N SER A 383 14.01 -29.87 -5.04
CA SER A 383 15.22 -30.27 -5.75
C SER A 383 16.24 -29.14 -5.73
N LEU A 384 17.24 -29.25 -4.85
CA LEU A 384 18.32 -28.27 -4.72
C LEU A 384 19.64 -28.89 -5.19
N GLY A 385 20.34 -28.22 -6.10
CA GLY A 385 21.66 -28.67 -6.56
C GLY A 385 22.79 -28.39 -5.55
N GLY A 386 22.63 -27.39 -4.68
CA GLY A 386 23.65 -26.97 -3.71
C GLY A 386 23.54 -27.66 -2.35
N THR A 387 24.53 -27.44 -1.48
CA THR A 387 24.54 -28.01 -0.13
C THR A 387 23.46 -27.41 0.76
N SER A 388 22.66 -28.29 1.37
CA SER A 388 21.73 -27.93 2.44
C SER A 388 22.34 -28.19 3.82
N GLN A 389 21.96 -27.39 4.81
CA GLN A 389 22.49 -27.47 6.17
C GLN A 389 21.37 -27.32 7.20
N VAL A 390 21.37 -28.15 8.23
CA VAL A 390 20.59 -27.96 9.45
C VAL A 390 21.55 -27.54 10.55
N ASN A 391 21.63 -26.23 10.79
CA ASN A 391 22.53 -25.65 11.79
C ASN A 391 21.92 -25.65 13.19
N ALA A 392 20.60 -25.52 13.29
CA ALA A 392 19.87 -25.55 14.56
C ALA A 392 18.39 -25.93 14.37
N GLY A 393 17.76 -26.36 15.46
CA GLY A 393 16.36 -26.76 15.49
C GLY A 393 16.10 -28.02 14.67
N THR A 394 14.89 -28.13 14.10
CA THR A 394 14.45 -29.31 13.37
C THR A 394 14.16 -29.00 11.92
N LEU A 395 14.71 -29.81 11.00
CA LEU A 395 14.20 -29.95 9.65
C LEU A 395 13.36 -31.22 9.59
N LYS A 396 12.05 -31.08 9.32
CA LYS A 396 11.13 -32.19 9.12
C LYS A 396 10.83 -32.31 7.62
N VAL A 397 11.16 -33.43 7.00
CA VAL A 397 10.87 -33.68 5.59
C VAL A 397 9.71 -34.66 5.49
N SER A 398 8.54 -34.15 5.14
CA SER A 398 7.33 -34.97 4.89
C SER A 398 7.11 -35.22 3.39
N GLY A 399 7.63 -34.34 2.53
CA GLY A 399 7.64 -34.48 1.06
C GLY A 399 8.96 -35.06 0.55
N SER A 400 9.68 -34.30 -0.28
CA SER A 400 11.03 -34.69 -0.71
C SER A 400 12.02 -33.53 -0.68
N LEU A 401 13.29 -33.83 -0.40
CA LEU A 401 14.43 -32.94 -0.58
C LEU A 401 15.51 -33.68 -1.34
N ASN A 402 15.53 -33.49 -2.67
CA ASN A 402 16.45 -34.15 -3.59
C ASN A 402 17.61 -33.22 -3.97
N GLY A 403 18.75 -33.81 -4.30
CA GLY A 403 19.95 -33.11 -4.78
C GLY A 403 20.86 -32.56 -3.68
N GLY A 404 22.08 -32.21 -4.08
CA GLY A 404 23.10 -31.65 -3.19
C GLY A 404 23.56 -32.59 -2.06
N SER A 405 24.38 -32.07 -1.16
CA SER A 405 24.68 -32.72 0.13
C SER A 405 23.83 -32.09 1.25
N LEU A 406 23.52 -32.85 2.30
CA LEU A 406 22.86 -32.32 3.50
C LEU A 406 23.76 -32.56 4.70
N THR A 407 24.00 -31.51 5.47
CA THR A 407 24.75 -31.61 6.73
C THR A 407 23.83 -31.30 7.89
N VAL A 408 24.02 -32.00 9.01
CA VAL A 408 23.26 -31.77 10.24
C VAL A 408 24.27 -31.52 11.36
N SER A 409 24.24 -30.31 11.89
CA SER A 409 25.14 -29.86 12.96
C SER A 409 24.78 -30.49 14.31
N ASN A 410 25.71 -30.41 15.26
CA ASN A 410 25.51 -30.96 16.60
C ASN A 410 24.32 -30.28 17.28
N GLY A 411 23.39 -31.07 17.84
CA GLY A 411 22.17 -30.55 18.47
C GLY A 411 21.06 -30.14 17.51
N ALA A 412 21.27 -30.22 16.19
CA ALA A 412 20.20 -30.09 15.20
C ALA A 412 19.55 -31.46 14.92
N THR A 413 18.27 -31.43 14.50
CA THR A 413 17.49 -32.63 14.20
C THR A 413 17.06 -32.67 12.75
N LEU A 414 17.23 -33.82 12.11
CA LEU A 414 16.57 -34.17 10.85
C LEU A 414 15.57 -35.30 11.11
N THR A 415 14.33 -35.11 10.68
CA THR A 415 13.25 -36.08 10.85
C THR A 415 12.26 -36.05 9.68
N GLY A 416 11.22 -36.87 9.75
CA GLY A 416 10.10 -36.89 8.81
C GLY A 416 9.96 -38.23 8.08
N SER A 417 8.87 -38.36 7.32
CA SER A 417 8.49 -39.57 6.58
C SER A 417 8.76 -39.48 5.07
N GLY A 418 9.32 -38.35 4.62
CA GLY A 418 9.59 -38.06 3.22
C GLY A 418 10.88 -38.69 2.68
N SER A 419 11.31 -38.27 1.49
CA SER A 419 12.50 -38.79 0.82
C SER A 419 13.65 -37.77 0.72
N LEU A 420 14.89 -38.29 0.74
CA LEU A 420 16.13 -37.55 0.57
C LEU A 420 16.92 -38.15 -0.60
N GLY A 421 16.69 -37.69 -1.83
CA GLY A 421 17.33 -38.26 -3.02
C GLY A 421 18.73 -37.71 -3.29
N GLY A 422 19.75 -38.57 -3.37
CA GLY A 422 21.13 -38.17 -3.71
C GLY A 422 21.86 -37.37 -2.62
N VAL A 423 21.22 -37.20 -1.47
CA VAL A 423 21.74 -36.44 -0.34
C VAL A 423 22.76 -37.28 0.41
N SER A 424 24.06 -36.96 0.27
CA SER A 424 25.07 -37.48 1.18
C SER A 424 24.93 -36.77 2.53
N VAL A 425 24.68 -37.53 3.58
CA VAL A 425 24.66 -36.95 4.93
C VAL A 425 25.97 -37.20 5.62
N SER A 426 26.68 -36.10 5.87
CA SER A 426 27.86 -36.09 6.71
C SER A 426 27.41 -35.81 8.14
N PRO A 427 27.44 -36.81 9.05
CA PRO A 427 27.01 -36.61 10.42
C PRO A 427 28.03 -35.72 11.13
N THR A 428 27.62 -34.50 11.46
CA THR A 428 28.31 -33.65 12.44
C THR A 428 27.50 -33.71 13.73
N ALA A 429 27.44 -34.89 14.38
CA ALA A 429 26.83 -35.12 15.71
C ALA A 429 25.33 -34.78 15.92
N GLY A 430 24.53 -34.58 14.87
CA GLY A 430 23.07 -34.38 14.97
C GLY A 430 22.24 -35.65 15.19
N THR A 431 20.99 -35.50 15.65
CA THR A 431 20.03 -36.61 15.80
C THR A 431 19.28 -36.91 14.51
N TRP A 432 19.26 -38.18 14.13
CA TRP A 432 18.65 -38.71 12.91
C TRP A 432 17.51 -39.67 13.25
N SER A 433 16.29 -39.35 12.82
CA SER A 433 15.14 -40.24 12.95
C SER A 433 14.35 -40.26 11.64
N VAL A 434 14.66 -41.22 10.77
CA VAL A 434 13.87 -41.52 9.56
C VAL A 434 13.30 -42.94 9.74
N PRO A 435 12.01 -43.19 9.44
CA PRO A 435 11.49 -44.56 9.36
C PRO A 435 12.28 -45.34 8.30
N ALA A 436 12.66 -46.58 8.60
CA ALA A 436 13.42 -47.43 7.68
C ALA A 436 12.73 -47.49 6.30
N VAL A 437 13.50 -47.25 5.24
CA VAL A 437 13.07 -47.53 3.86
C VAL A 437 12.84 -49.04 3.77
N PRO A 438 11.64 -49.54 3.39
CA PRO A 438 11.46 -50.95 3.13
C PRO A 438 12.35 -51.33 1.94
N SER A 439 13.18 -52.35 2.15
CA SER A 439 14.12 -52.93 1.18
C SER A 439 13.47 -53.37 -0.12
#